data_AF-A0A2S9YJ27-F1
#
_entry.id   AF-A0A2S9YJ27-F1
#
_cell.length_a   1.000
_cell.length_b   1.000
_cell.length_c   1.000
_cell.angle_alpha   90.00
_cell.angle_beta   90.00
_cell.angle_gamma   90.00
#
_symmetry.space_group_name_H-M   'P 1'
#
loop_
_entity.id
_entity.type
_entity.pdbx_description
1 polymer ?
#
loop_
_entity_poly.entity_id
_entity_poly.type
_entity_poly.pdbx_seq_one_letter_code
_entity_poly.pdbx_strand_id
1 'polypeptide(L)'
;MRRTKTALTFAAALLGLTTLGSCTEPEPENFATIRIEMSPTNGTTELFAGTTEITATVQYETCLQDFYLVRQPTFQKDGTDGAPVFADFEDRLCSDFMDIPDCEVTEIKQNLIDANQVYSLAVTFKINDPSTLPYRELHIGPLPVEAFAGCDSGQGPSVELRQSGLIGKNSAGTQIWRIGALPGTNIAVANQGAPLRVDLVAN
;
A
#
# COMPACT_ATOMS: atom_id res chain seq x y z
N MET A 1 43.49 43.48 -64.41
CA MET A 1 43.30 42.01 -64.49
C MET A 1 42.08 41.64 -63.65
N ARG A 2 41.04 41.11 -64.30
CA ARG A 2 39.80 40.59 -63.68
C ARG A 2 40.09 39.26 -62.98
N ARG A 3 39.54 39.05 -61.76
CA ARG A 3 39.16 37.73 -61.27
C ARG A 3 37.85 37.83 -60.48
N THR A 4 36.83 37.28 -61.11
CA THR A 4 35.49 36.96 -60.62
C THR A 4 35.55 36.02 -59.42
N LYS A 5 34.61 36.13 -58.47
CA LYS A 5 34.07 34.99 -57.71
C LYS A 5 32.71 35.34 -57.12
N THR A 6 31.71 34.66 -57.64
CA THR A 6 30.30 34.61 -57.26
C THR A 6 30.17 34.02 -55.86
N ALA A 7 29.34 34.62 -55.00
CA ALA A 7 28.92 34.03 -53.73
C ALA A 7 27.39 33.93 -53.71
N LEU A 8 26.90 32.70 -53.80
CA LEU A 8 25.54 32.30 -53.39
C LEU A 8 25.52 32.26 -51.85
N THR A 9 24.49 32.80 -51.21
CA THR A 9 24.18 32.40 -49.83
C THR A 9 22.67 32.35 -49.61
N PHE A 10 22.25 31.20 -49.08
CA PHE A 10 20.90 30.72 -48.87
C PHE A 10 20.16 31.48 -47.77
N ALA A 11 18.84 31.58 -47.95
CA ALA A 11 17.87 31.84 -46.89
C ALA A 11 17.60 30.55 -46.08
N ALA A 12 17.58 30.64 -44.75
CA ALA A 12 17.01 29.67 -43.83
C ALA A 12 16.43 30.47 -42.65
N ALA A 13 15.12 30.74 -42.64
CA ALA A 13 14.05 29.90 -42.08
C ALA A 13 14.04 29.92 -40.53
N LEU A 14 12.98 30.55 -40.00
CA LEU A 14 12.64 30.65 -38.59
C LEU A 14 12.55 29.25 -37.95
N LEU A 15 13.21 29.08 -36.81
CA LEU A 15 12.84 28.06 -35.83
C LEU A 15 12.52 28.77 -34.52
N GLY A 16 11.23 28.94 -34.26
CA GLY A 16 10.73 29.27 -32.94
C GLY A 16 11.04 28.11 -32.01
N LEU A 17 11.92 28.35 -31.04
CA LEU A 17 12.17 27.46 -29.92
C LEU A 17 10.92 27.46 -29.04
N THR A 18 10.00 26.53 -29.29
CA THR A 18 9.02 26.12 -28.30
C THR A 18 9.77 25.40 -27.20
N THR A 19 9.99 26.05 -26.05
CA THR A 19 10.46 25.40 -24.84
C THR A 19 9.38 24.41 -24.42
N LEU A 20 9.60 23.13 -24.72
CA LEU A 20 8.87 22.04 -24.09
C LEU A 20 9.17 22.15 -22.59
N GLY A 21 8.17 22.54 -21.80
CA GLY A 21 8.24 22.43 -20.35
C GLY A 21 8.56 20.99 -20.03
N SER A 22 9.74 20.77 -19.46
CA SER A 22 10.14 19.50 -18.86
C SER A 22 9.10 19.17 -17.79
N CYS A 23 8.12 18.33 -18.12
CA CYS A 23 7.38 17.61 -17.10
C CYS A 23 8.43 16.72 -16.42
N THR A 24 8.98 17.18 -15.30
CA THR A 24 9.80 16.33 -14.44
C THR A 24 8.86 15.20 -14.00
N GLU A 25 9.12 14.01 -14.52
CA GLU A 25 8.41 12.81 -14.08
C GLU A 25 8.61 12.70 -12.56
N PRO A 26 7.52 12.60 -11.77
CA PRO A 26 7.65 12.50 -10.33
C PRO A 26 8.53 11.29 -10.00
N GLU A 27 9.41 11.43 -9.01
CA GLU A 27 10.25 10.32 -8.61
C GLU A 27 9.38 9.13 -8.18
N PRO A 28 9.77 7.90 -8.56
CA PRO A 28 8.98 6.71 -8.24
C PRO A 28 8.87 6.55 -6.72
N GLU A 29 7.66 6.25 -6.24
CA GLU A 29 7.38 6.07 -4.83
C GLU A 29 8.09 4.81 -4.29
N ASN A 30 8.85 4.96 -3.21
CA ASN A 30 9.62 3.87 -2.61
C ASN A 30 8.76 2.93 -1.75
N PHE A 31 7.56 3.37 -1.38
CA PHE A 31 6.62 2.63 -0.55
C PHE A 31 5.25 2.60 -1.21
N ALA A 32 4.50 1.53 -0.97
CA ALA A 32 3.12 1.42 -1.40
C ALA A 32 2.34 0.52 -0.44
N THR A 33 1.15 0.11 -0.86
CA THR A 33 0.24 -0.72 -0.06
C THR A 33 -0.02 -2.07 -0.74
N ILE A 34 -0.38 -3.06 0.06
CA ILE A 34 -1.20 -4.18 -0.40
C ILE A 34 -2.68 -3.82 -0.30
N ARG A 35 -3.55 -4.60 -0.94
CA ARG A 35 -5.00 -4.38 -0.96
C ARG A 35 -5.75 -5.64 -0.56
N ILE A 36 -6.68 -5.52 0.37
CA ILE A 36 -7.56 -6.61 0.83
C ILE A 36 -9.00 -6.22 0.51
N GLU A 37 -9.68 -7.01 -0.34
CA GLU A 37 -11.08 -6.77 -0.69
C GLU A 37 -12.00 -7.55 0.25
N MET A 38 -12.94 -6.85 0.87
CA MET A 38 -13.89 -7.41 1.83
C MET A 38 -15.13 -7.99 1.13
N SER A 39 -15.11 -9.28 0.83
CA SER A 39 -16.22 -9.99 0.18
C SER A 39 -17.15 -10.63 1.23
N PRO A 40 -18.39 -10.15 1.43
CA PRO A 40 -19.33 -10.83 2.32
C PRO A 40 -19.75 -12.19 1.75
N THR A 41 -19.66 -13.24 2.57
CA THR A 41 -20.08 -14.58 2.16
C THR A 41 -21.56 -14.58 1.79
N ASN A 42 -21.90 -15.16 0.63
CA ASN A 42 -23.24 -15.18 0.06
C ASN A 42 -23.88 -13.79 -0.15
N GLY A 43 -23.09 -12.71 -0.15
CA GLY A 43 -23.61 -11.34 -0.29
C GLY A 43 -24.31 -10.78 0.96
N THR A 44 -24.09 -11.39 2.13
CA THR A 44 -24.74 -11.01 3.40
C THR A 44 -24.12 -9.72 3.97
N THR A 45 -24.46 -8.57 3.41
CA THR A 45 -23.90 -7.27 3.81
C THR A 45 -24.23 -6.85 5.25
N GLU A 46 -25.26 -7.45 5.84
CA GLU A 46 -25.69 -7.22 7.22
C GLU A 46 -24.62 -7.59 8.24
N LEU A 47 -23.64 -8.42 7.87
CA LEU A 47 -22.51 -8.78 8.74
C LEU A 47 -21.71 -7.55 9.18
N PHE A 48 -21.69 -6.48 8.37
CA PHE A 48 -20.95 -5.26 8.67
C PHE A 48 -21.71 -4.31 9.59
N ALA A 49 -23.00 -4.55 9.83
CA ALA A 49 -23.82 -3.65 10.65
C ALA A 49 -23.23 -3.49 12.06
N GLY A 50 -23.02 -2.23 12.46
CA GLY A 50 -22.44 -1.90 13.76
C GLY A 50 -20.92 -2.02 13.84
N THR A 51 -20.22 -2.23 12.71
CA THR A 51 -18.75 -2.14 12.68
C THR A 51 -18.31 -0.70 12.92
N THR A 52 -17.43 -0.50 13.89
CA THR A 52 -16.82 0.80 14.20
C THR A 52 -15.31 0.78 14.10
N GLU A 53 -14.70 -0.40 14.15
CA GLU A 53 -13.27 -0.60 14.05
C GLU A 53 -12.96 -1.83 13.19
N ILE A 54 -11.93 -1.72 12.35
CA ILE A 54 -11.33 -2.86 11.66
C ILE A 54 -9.84 -2.90 11.98
N THR A 55 -9.35 -4.05 12.41
CA THR A 55 -7.90 -4.30 12.50
C THR A 55 -7.51 -5.25 11.40
N ALA A 56 -6.61 -4.80 10.53
CA ALA A 56 -5.99 -5.61 9.49
C ALA A 56 -4.54 -5.87 9.85
N THR A 57 -4.07 -7.10 9.72
CA THR A 57 -2.73 -7.53 10.12
C THR A 57 -2.15 -8.50 9.10
N VAL A 58 -0.95 -8.20 8.64
CA VAL A 58 -0.16 -9.06 7.75
C VAL A 58 1.19 -9.37 8.36
N GLN A 59 1.73 -10.54 8.03
CA GLN A 59 3.04 -10.99 8.49
C GLN A 59 4.10 -10.68 7.44
N TYR A 60 5.25 -10.18 7.85
CA TYR A 60 6.37 -9.96 6.96
C TYR A 60 7.04 -11.28 6.60
N GLU A 61 7.24 -11.52 5.30
CA GLU A 61 8.13 -12.59 4.82
C GLU A 61 9.60 -12.17 4.94
N THR A 62 10.51 -13.13 4.73
CA THR A 62 11.95 -12.99 4.99
C THR A 62 12.56 -11.71 4.42
N CYS A 63 12.27 -11.33 3.17
CA CYS A 63 12.87 -10.13 2.59
C CYS A 63 12.52 -8.85 3.36
N LEU A 64 11.28 -8.72 3.83
CA LEU A 64 10.85 -7.55 4.60
C LEU A 64 11.45 -7.55 6.00
N GLN A 65 11.63 -8.73 6.60
CA GLN A 65 12.35 -8.85 7.87
C GLN A 65 13.80 -8.35 7.71
N ASP A 66 14.51 -8.83 6.68
CA ASP A 66 15.89 -8.42 6.40
C ASP A 66 16.00 -6.94 6.03
N PHE A 67 15.02 -6.40 5.30
CA PHE A 67 14.93 -4.99 5.00
C PHE A 67 14.91 -4.16 6.29
N TYR A 68 13.97 -4.42 7.19
CA TYR A 68 13.80 -3.61 8.40
C TYR A 68 14.82 -3.90 9.50
N LEU A 69 15.38 -5.10 9.58
CA LEU A 69 16.26 -5.48 10.69
C LEU A 69 17.75 -5.36 10.37
N VAL A 70 18.12 -5.54 9.10
CA VAL A 70 19.53 -5.69 8.70
C VAL A 70 19.96 -4.57 7.76
N ARG A 71 19.20 -4.33 6.69
CA ARG A 71 19.67 -3.49 5.58
C ARG A 71 19.28 -2.02 5.73
N GLN A 72 18.06 -1.76 6.17
CA GLN A 72 17.44 -0.44 6.23
C GLN A 72 16.72 -0.21 7.57
N PRO A 73 17.39 -0.38 8.73
CA PRO A 73 16.74 -0.24 10.04
C PRO A 73 16.25 1.18 10.35
N THR A 74 16.76 2.20 9.65
CA THR A 74 16.24 3.58 9.78
C THR A 74 14.82 3.73 9.24
N PHE A 75 14.33 2.79 8.43
CA PHE A 75 12.98 2.78 7.86
C PHE A 75 11.94 2.02 8.70
N GLN A 76 12.30 1.53 9.90
CA GLN A 76 11.29 1.06 10.86
C GLN A 76 10.34 2.20 11.25
N LYS A 77 9.13 1.88 11.76
CA LYS A 77 8.12 2.89 12.14
C LYS A 77 8.69 4.00 13.03
N ASP A 78 9.50 3.63 14.02
CA ASP A 78 10.09 4.58 14.97
C ASP A 78 11.52 5.00 14.56
N GLY A 79 11.98 4.57 13.37
CA GLY A 79 13.26 4.94 12.78
C GLY A 79 13.23 6.35 12.18
N THR A 80 14.42 6.94 12.00
CA THR A 80 14.54 8.34 11.53
C THR A 80 13.94 8.59 10.16
N ASP A 81 14.05 7.61 9.25
CA ASP A 81 13.59 7.72 7.87
C ASP A 81 12.21 7.10 7.70
N GLY A 82 11.84 6.13 8.54
CA GLY A 82 10.54 5.46 8.52
C GLY A 82 9.43 6.27 9.18
N ALA A 83 9.70 6.95 10.30
CA ALA A 83 8.70 7.77 10.99
C ALA A 83 7.92 8.74 10.08
N PRO A 84 8.57 9.56 9.21
CA PRO A 84 7.84 10.41 8.28
C PRO A 84 7.04 9.62 7.22
N VAL A 85 7.52 8.47 6.77
CA VAL A 85 6.80 7.62 5.80
C VAL A 85 5.54 7.03 6.43
N PHE A 86 5.63 6.54 7.67
CA PHE A 86 4.47 5.99 8.38
C PHE A 86 3.45 7.08 8.71
N ALA A 87 3.89 8.28 9.09
CA ALA A 87 3.00 9.42 9.33
C ALA A 87 2.26 9.86 8.05
N ASP A 88 2.96 9.91 6.92
CA ASP A 88 2.33 10.18 5.62
C ASP A 88 1.25 9.15 5.28
N PHE A 89 1.52 7.86 5.49
CA PHE A 89 0.54 6.81 5.21
C PHE A 89 -0.65 6.81 6.18
N GLU A 90 -0.48 7.23 7.43
CA GLU A 90 -1.61 7.42 8.35
C GLU A 90 -2.66 8.38 7.77
N ASP A 91 -2.23 9.44 7.07
CA ASP A 91 -3.13 10.40 6.43
C ASP A 91 -3.73 9.89 5.09
N ARG A 92 -3.01 9.03 4.37
CA ARG A 92 -3.34 8.63 2.98
C ARG A 92 -4.21 7.40 2.86
N LEU A 93 -4.09 6.42 3.76
CA LEU A 93 -4.75 5.11 3.63
C LEU A 93 -6.28 5.17 3.53
N CYS A 94 -6.92 6.22 4.06
CA CYS A 94 -8.36 6.45 3.98
C CYS A 94 -8.76 7.66 3.10
N SER A 95 -7.86 8.21 2.29
CA SER A 95 -8.12 9.44 1.51
C SER A 95 -7.62 9.42 0.07
N ASP A 96 -6.48 8.79 -0.19
CA ASP A 96 -5.79 8.88 -1.49
C ASP A 96 -6.17 7.77 -2.48
N PHE A 97 -6.88 6.75 -2.02
CA PHE A 97 -7.17 5.55 -2.80
C PHE A 97 -8.63 5.50 -3.25
N MET A 98 -8.88 4.85 -4.39
CA MET A 98 -10.23 4.58 -4.87
C MET A 98 -10.78 3.31 -4.20
N ASP A 99 -12.11 3.18 -4.19
CA ASP A 99 -12.80 1.99 -3.69
C ASP A 99 -12.49 1.58 -2.24
N ILE A 100 -12.13 2.57 -1.42
CA ILE A 100 -11.99 2.46 0.04
C ILE A 100 -13.30 2.73 0.78
N PRO A 101 -13.49 2.22 2.00
CA PRO A 101 -14.62 2.59 2.85
C PRO A 101 -14.45 3.99 3.46
N ASP A 102 -15.53 4.54 4.02
CA ASP A 102 -15.46 5.78 4.82
C ASP A 102 -14.78 5.47 6.17
N CYS A 103 -13.50 5.84 6.28
CA CYS A 103 -12.64 5.49 7.40
C CYS A 103 -11.65 6.58 7.81
N GLU A 104 -11.05 6.37 8.97
CA GLU A 104 -9.87 7.07 9.47
C GLU A 104 -8.85 6.03 9.95
N VAL A 105 -7.56 6.23 9.74
CA VAL A 105 -6.54 5.41 10.39
C VAL A 105 -6.33 5.91 11.81
N THR A 106 -6.43 5.01 12.79
CA THR A 106 -6.19 5.35 14.19
C THR A 106 -4.84 4.84 14.70
N GLU A 107 -4.29 3.80 14.07
CA GLU A 107 -2.98 3.26 14.44
C GLU A 107 -2.39 2.49 13.25
N ILE A 108 -1.11 2.73 12.96
CA ILE A 108 -0.26 1.77 12.23
C ILE A 108 0.77 1.23 13.21
N LYS A 109 0.77 -0.08 13.45
CA LYS A 109 1.68 -0.75 14.37
C LYS A 109 2.58 -1.72 13.62
N GLN A 110 3.89 -1.48 13.72
CA GLN A 110 4.91 -2.40 13.22
C GLN A 110 5.46 -3.22 14.40
N ASN A 111 5.44 -4.54 14.28
CA ASN A 111 6.09 -5.45 15.23
C ASN A 111 7.27 -6.12 14.55
N LEU A 112 8.45 -5.99 15.15
CA LEU A 112 9.70 -6.61 14.69
C LEU A 112 10.37 -7.32 15.88
N ILE A 113 9.67 -8.29 16.45
CA ILE A 113 10.08 -8.95 17.71
C ILE A 113 10.77 -10.27 17.37
N ASP A 114 12.09 -10.28 17.43
CA ASP A 114 12.90 -11.47 17.13
C ASP A 114 12.69 -12.61 18.14
N ALA A 115 12.60 -12.28 19.44
CA ALA A 115 12.48 -13.28 20.50
C ALA A 115 11.31 -14.26 20.34
N ASN A 116 10.19 -13.81 19.74
CA ASN A 116 9.01 -14.63 19.47
C ASN A 116 8.71 -14.78 17.96
N GLN A 117 9.64 -14.34 17.10
CA GLN A 117 9.49 -14.32 15.64
C GLN A 117 8.17 -13.68 15.17
N VAL A 118 7.78 -12.58 15.82
CA VAL A 118 6.58 -11.82 15.45
C VAL A 118 6.99 -10.64 14.60
N TYR A 119 6.82 -10.81 13.29
CA TYR A 119 7.15 -9.82 12.27
C TYR A 119 5.88 -9.44 11.53
N SER A 120 5.28 -8.30 11.87
CA SER A 120 3.97 -7.93 11.35
C SER A 120 3.76 -6.44 11.18
N LEU A 121 2.84 -6.11 10.29
CA LEU A 121 2.24 -4.80 10.17
C LEU A 121 0.75 -4.92 10.49
N ALA A 122 0.28 -4.11 11.42
CA ALA A 122 -1.14 -3.97 11.73
C ALA A 122 -1.59 -2.54 11.45
N VAL A 123 -2.75 -2.38 10.82
CA VAL A 123 -3.42 -1.09 10.64
C VAL A 123 -4.80 -1.18 11.26
N THR A 124 -5.10 -0.22 12.12
CA THR A 124 -6.41 -0.07 12.77
C THR A 124 -7.15 1.08 12.11
N PHE A 125 -8.33 0.77 11.59
CA PHE A 125 -9.23 1.72 10.94
C PHE A 125 -10.42 1.97 11.85
N LYS A 126 -10.74 3.23 12.08
CA LYS A 126 -12.05 3.65 12.57
C LYS A 126 -12.99 3.78 11.38
N ILE A 127 -14.15 3.14 11.45
CA ILE A 127 -15.15 3.15 10.38
C ILE A 127 -16.23 4.18 10.72
N ASN A 128 -16.39 5.16 9.84
CA ASN A 128 -17.37 6.23 10.03
C ASN A 128 -18.76 5.81 9.52
N ASP A 129 -18.80 5.08 8.39
CA ASP A 129 -20.03 4.51 7.85
C ASP A 129 -19.84 3.03 7.45
N PRO A 130 -20.33 2.07 8.26
CA PRO A 130 -20.20 0.64 7.96
C PRO A 130 -20.99 0.19 6.72
N SER A 131 -21.95 0.99 6.23
CA SER A 131 -22.69 0.66 5.00
C SER A 131 -21.80 0.73 3.77
N THR A 132 -20.64 1.42 3.87
CA THR A 132 -19.66 1.51 2.80
C THR A 132 -18.78 0.28 2.67
N LEU A 133 -18.67 -0.58 3.70
CA LEU A 133 -17.72 -1.69 3.76
C LEU A 133 -17.86 -2.81 2.69
N PRO A 134 -19.06 -3.22 2.26
CA PRO A 134 -19.20 -4.33 1.32
C PRO A 134 -18.39 -4.11 0.02
N TYR A 135 -17.55 -5.10 -0.32
CA TYR A 135 -16.73 -5.11 -1.54
C TYR A 135 -15.73 -3.97 -1.67
N ARG A 136 -15.38 -3.29 -0.56
CA ARG A 136 -14.32 -2.28 -0.53
C ARG A 136 -12.96 -2.88 -0.25
N GLU A 137 -11.95 -2.13 -0.69
CA GLU A 137 -10.56 -2.44 -0.48
C GLU A 137 -10.04 -1.72 0.77
N LEU A 138 -9.38 -2.48 1.65
CA LEU A 138 -8.53 -1.92 2.70
C LEU A 138 -7.09 -1.95 2.21
N HIS A 139 -6.45 -0.77 2.23
CA HIS A 139 -5.06 -0.61 1.89
C HIS A 139 -4.20 -0.80 3.14
N ILE A 140 -3.20 -1.68 3.08
CA ILE A 140 -2.28 -1.95 4.20
C ILE A 140 -0.86 -1.56 3.78
N GLY A 141 -0.25 -0.64 4.52
CA GLY A 141 1.09 -0.12 4.27
C GLY A 141 1.55 0.80 5.41
N PRO A 142 2.71 1.45 5.26
CA PRO A 142 3.60 1.41 4.10
C PRO A 142 4.42 0.11 4.00
N LEU A 143 4.64 -0.37 2.77
CA LEU A 143 5.53 -1.49 2.44
C LEU A 143 6.50 -1.08 1.33
N PRO A 144 7.81 -1.38 1.43
CA PRO A 144 8.76 -1.00 0.40
C PRO A 144 8.44 -1.73 -0.89
N VAL A 145 8.47 -1.01 -2.02
CA VAL A 145 8.30 -1.61 -3.35
C VAL A 145 9.51 -2.45 -3.72
N GLU A 146 9.38 -3.40 -4.65
CA GLU A 146 10.44 -4.35 -5.02
C GLU A 146 11.78 -3.67 -5.36
N ALA A 147 11.73 -2.59 -6.14
CA ALA A 147 12.92 -1.83 -6.54
C ALA A 147 13.66 -1.20 -5.35
N PHE A 148 12.94 -0.79 -4.31
CA PHE A 148 13.52 -0.19 -3.11
C PHE A 148 13.89 -1.23 -2.06
N ALA A 149 13.09 -2.29 -1.94
CA ALA A 149 13.33 -3.38 -1.03
C ALA A 149 14.59 -4.16 -1.41
N GLY A 150 14.96 -4.27 -2.69
CA GLY A 150 16.22 -4.90 -3.12
C GLY A 150 16.39 -6.33 -2.60
N CYS A 151 15.33 -7.13 -2.67
CA CYS A 151 15.32 -8.54 -2.26
C CYS A 151 16.25 -9.40 -3.12
N ASP A 152 16.68 -10.55 -2.61
CA ASP A 152 17.44 -11.54 -3.37
C ASP A 152 16.64 -12.08 -4.57
N SER A 153 17.34 -12.51 -5.62
CA SER A 153 16.74 -13.01 -6.86
C SER A 153 15.64 -14.04 -6.62
N GLY A 154 14.41 -13.70 -7.01
CA GLY A 154 13.25 -14.58 -6.91
C GLY A 154 12.45 -14.46 -5.60
N GLN A 155 12.81 -13.54 -4.71
CA GLN A 155 12.02 -13.18 -3.53
C GLN A 155 11.51 -11.74 -3.68
N GLY A 156 10.22 -11.51 -3.42
CA GLY A 156 9.64 -10.16 -3.39
C GLY A 156 9.52 -9.64 -1.95
N PRO A 157 9.29 -8.32 -1.74
CA PRO A 157 8.95 -7.76 -0.44
C PRO A 157 7.50 -8.12 -0.07
N SER A 158 7.28 -9.40 0.21
CA SER A 158 5.94 -9.96 0.37
C SER A 158 5.48 -10.03 1.82
N VAL A 159 4.17 -10.05 1.97
CA VAL A 159 3.49 -10.26 3.25
C VAL A 159 2.46 -11.37 3.14
N GLU A 160 2.22 -12.06 4.25
CA GLU A 160 1.20 -13.10 4.38
C GLU A 160 -0.02 -12.57 5.14
N LEU A 161 -1.21 -12.71 4.55
CA LEU A 161 -2.47 -12.55 5.24
C LEU A 161 -2.91 -13.88 5.87
N ARG A 162 -3.09 -13.91 7.18
CA ARG A 162 -3.63 -15.09 7.90
C ARG A 162 -5.13 -14.96 8.13
N GLN A 163 -5.78 -16.05 8.49
CA GLN A 163 -7.22 -16.05 8.78
C GLN A 163 -7.60 -15.13 9.95
N SER A 164 -6.70 -14.88 10.89
CA SER A 164 -6.88 -13.89 11.97
C SER A 164 -6.48 -12.46 11.57
N GLY A 165 -6.07 -12.26 10.32
CA GLY A 165 -5.47 -11.02 9.84
C GLY A 165 -6.47 -9.94 9.43
N LEU A 166 -7.78 -10.20 9.50
CA LEU A 166 -8.78 -9.15 9.33
C LEU A 166 -9.96 -9.39 10.27
N ILE A 167 -10.22 -8.41 11.12
CA ILE A 167 -11.16 -8.48 12.24
C ILE A 167 -11.99 -7.20 12.27
N GLY A 168 -13.31 -7.32 12.27
CA GLY A 168 -14.21 -6.20 12.51
C GLY A 168 -14.82 -6.23 13.90
N LYS A 169 -14.87 -5.08 14.55
CA LYS A 169 -15.38 -4.89 15.91
C LYS A 169 -16.46 -3.83 15.97
N ASN A 170 -17.35 -3.96 16.95
CA ASN A 170 -18.34 -2.94 17.29
C ASN A 170 -17.79 -1.93 18.31
N SER A 171 -18.64 -0.97 18.71
CA SER A 171 -18.28 0.11 19.63
C SER A 171 -17.90 -0.36 21.05
N ALA A 172 -18.19 -1.61 21.40
CA ALA A 172 -17.79 -2.22 22.67
C ALA A 172 -16.45 -2.96 22.57
N GLY A 173 -15.80 -2.97 21.39
CA GLY A 173 -14.59 -3.74 21.12
C GLY A 173 -14.85 -5.23 20.89
N THR A 174 -16.11 -5.65 20.77
CA THR A 174 -16.45 -7.06 20.50
C THR A 174 -16.29 -7.35 19.01
N GLN A 175 -15.57 -8.41 18.68
CA GLN A 175 -15.47 -8.91 17.31
C GLN A 175 -16.82 -9.43 16.83
N ILE A 176 -17.30 -8.89 15.70
CA ILE A 176 -18.60 -9.22 15.10
C ILE A 176 -18.48 -9.95 13.75
N TRP A 177 -17.30 -9.90 13.12
CA TRP A 177 -16.99 -10.68 11.92
C TRP A 177 -15.48 -10.86 11.76
N ARG A 178 -15.10 -11.82 10.89
CA ARG A 178 -13.71 -12.16 10.56
C ARG A 178 -13.62 -12.84 9.19
N ILE A 179 -12.40 -13.15 8.75
CA ILE A 179 -12.17 -14.00 7.59
C ILE A 179 -12.72 -15.41 7.84
N GLY A 180 -13.66 -15.83 7.00
CA GLY A 180 -14.14 -17.21 6.89
C GLY A 180 -13.26 -18.04 5.97
N ALA A 181 -12.89 -17.50 4.80
CA ALA A 181 -12.01 -18.16 3.85
C ALA A 181 -10.98 -17.19 3.24
N LEU A 182 -9.76 -17.70 3.07
CA LEU A 182 -8.67 -17.00 2.38
C LEU A 182 -8.74 -17.28 0.86
N PRO A 183 -8.22 -16.37 0.03
CA PRO A 183 -8.03 -16.60 -1.39
C PRO A 183 -7.06 -17.76 -1.66
N GLY A 184 -7.02 -18.26 -2.91
CA GLY A 184 -6.11 -19.33 -3.33
C GLY A 184 -4.61 -19.00 -3.13
N THR A 185 -4.27 -17.71 -3.07
CA THR A 185 -2.99 -17.20 -2.56
C THR A 185 -3.25 -16.12 -1.54
N ASN A 186 -2.68 -16.24 -0.34
CA ASN A 186 -2.75 -15.25 0.74
C ASN A 186 -1.46 -14.42 0.89
N ILE A 187 -0.54 -14.57 -0.07
CA ILE A 187 0.69 -13.77 -0.16
C ILE A 187 0.45 -12.59 -1.11
N ALA A 188 0.92 -11.41 -0.71
CA ALA A 188 0.84 -10.19 -1.49
C ALA A 188 2.14 -9.39 -1.44
N VAL A 189 2.35 -8.52 -2.43
CA VAL A 189 3.45 -7.55 -2.49
C VAL A 189 2.88 -6.15 -2.69
N ALA A 190 3.64 -5.13 -2.29
CA ALA A 190 3.25 -3.74 -2.55
C ALA A 190 2.96 -3.52 -4.05
N ASN A 191 1.91 -2.76 -4.38
CA ASN A 191 1.43 -2.56 -5.75
C ASN A 191 0.96 -3.85 -6.47
N GLN A 192 0.44 -4.83 -5.72
CA GLN A 192 -0.19 -6.02 -6.31
C GLN A 192 -1.25 -5.67 -7.37
N GLY A 193 -1.32 -6.48 -8.43
CA GLY A 193 -2.29 -6.30 -9.51
C GLY A 193 -3.75 -6.43 -9.06
N ALA A 194 -4.11 -7.56 -8.43
CA ALA A 194 -5.44 -7.80 -7.88
C ALA A 194 -5.42 -7.81 -6.34
N PRO A 195 -6.47 -7.33 -5.66
CA PRO A 195 -6.55 -7.40 -4.20
C PRO A 195 -6.63 -8.85 -3.70
N LEU A 196 -6.25 -9.05 -2.44
CA LEU A 196 -6.55 -10.29 -1.71
C LEU A 196 -8.04 -10.28 -1.37
N ARG A 197 -8.86 -10.94 -2.18
CA ARG A 197 -10.29 -11.10 -1.91
C ARG A 197 -10.49 -12.14 -0.81
N VAL A 198 -11.02 -11.71 0.33
CA VAL A 198 -11.32 -12.59 1.47
C VAL A 198 -12.82 -12.71 1.67
N ASP A 199 -13.27 -13.93 1.95
CA ASP A 199 -14.66 -14.17 2.31
C ASP A 199 -14.86 -13.94 3.80
N LEU A 200 -15.82 -13.10 4.15
CA LEU A 200 -16.11 -12.71 5.52
C LEU A 200 -17.32 -13.46 6.06
N VAL A 201 -17.25 -13.81 7.35
CA VAL A 201 -18.32 -14.49 8.09
C VAL A 201 -18.58 -13.76 9.41
N ALA A 202 -19.83 -13.80 9.86
CA ALA A 202 -20.21 -13.32 11.18
C ALA A 202 -19.59 -14.19 12.29
N ASN A 203 -19.39 -13.58 13.45
CA ASN A 203 -18.92 -14.25 14.66
C ASN A 203 -20.04 -14.92 15.46
#